data_AF-A0A3G6TIH5-F1
#
_entry.id   AF-A0A3G6TIH5-F1
#
_cell.length_a   1.000
_cell.length_b   1.000
_cell.length_c   1.000
_cell.angle_alpha   90.00
_cell.angle_beta   90.00
_cell.angle_gamma   90.00
#
_symmetry.space_group_name_H-M   'P 1'
#
loop_
_entity.id
_entity.type
_entity.pdbx_description
1 polymer ?
#
loop_
_entity_poly.entity_id
_entity_poly.type
_entity_poly.pdbx_seq_one_letter_code
_entity_poly.pdbx_strand_id
1 'polypeptide(L)'
;MPTDASHKLIPMTTFVLEYYAHEGYADLQTLSLMNNYANFLKRSLTLGMFVPVDPDGNVLKEPKNYASWKSLEHNDSDDERTDMAGFEEYGEYQKAERKCMFEGFRVDYNGYSKVRIVASYNTSIELSFNKNDLIPAGFNDVESLTVFDDIFLTSNALKLIGIKDKE
;
A
#
# COMPACT_ATOMS: atom_id res chain seq x y z
N MET A 1 20.40 -3.49 10.51
CA MET A 1 18.99 -3.58 10.97
C MET A 1 18.17 -2.66 10.10
N PRO A 2 16.93 -3.00 9.70
CA PRO A 2 16.11 -2.05 8.96
C PRO A 2 15.85 -0.84 9.85
N THR A 3 16.31 0.32 9.40
CA THR A 3 16.03 1.67 9.94
C THR A 3 14.55 2.00 9.74
N ASP A 4 14.04 3.07 10.36
CA ASP A 4 12.66 3.58 10.12
C ASP A 4 12.32 3.75 8.61
N ALA A 5 13.35 3.87 7.76
CA ALA A 5 13.25 3.88 6.31
C ALA A 5 12.65 2.60 5.71
N SER A 6 12.68 1.45 6.40
CA SER A 6 12.13 0.20 5.86
C SER A 6 10.63 0.25 5.63
N HIS A 7 9.91 1.14 6.32
CA HIS A 7 8.47 1.34 6.16
C HIS A 7 8.16 2.53 5.24
N LYS A 8 9.17 3.34 4.86
CA LYS A 8 8.98 4.48 3.98
C LYS A 8 9.25 4.11 2.52
N LEU A 9 8.49 4.71 1.62
CA LEU A 9 8.83 4.74 0.22
C LEU A 9 9.99 5.71 0.01
N ILE A 10 11.10 5.23 -0.54
CA ILE A 10 12.33 6.00 -0.73
C ILE A 10 12.88 5.78 -2.15
N PRO A 11 13.70 6.69 -2.68
CA PRO A 11 14.38 6.48 -3.96
C PRO A 11 15.24 5.20 -3.95
N MET A 12 15.38 4.55 -5.10
CA MET A 12 16.22 3.35 -5.26
C MET A 12 17.67 3.60 -4.79
N THR A 13 18.20 4.80 -5.04
CA THR A 13 19.55 5.18 -4.60
C THR A 13 19.67 5.20 -3.08
N THR A 14 18.70 5.79 -2.37
CA THR A 14 18.63 5.78 -0.91
C THR A 14 18.51 4.34 -0.40
N PHE A 15 17.61 3.55 -0.99
CA PHE A 15 17.41 2.15 -0.63
C PHE A 15 18.71 1.34 -0.73
N VAL A 16 19.44 1.47 -1.84
CA VAL A 16 20.73 0.77 -2.04
C VAL A 16 21.77 1.24 -1.03
N LEU A 17 21.89 2.55 -0.80
CA LEU A 17 22.87 3.09 0.14
C LEU A 17 22.60 2.57 1.57
N GLU A 18 21.36 2.56 2.02
CA GLU A 18 21.01 2.11 3.36
C GLU A 18 21.18 0.59 3.55
N TYR A 19 20.77 -0.22 2.57
CA TYR A 19 20.88 -1.68 2.68
C TYR A 19 22.27 -2.22 2.37
N TYR A 20 23.12 -1.47 1.66
CA TYR A 20 24.49 -1.86 1.34
C TYR A 20 25.54 -1.25 2.29
N ALA A 21 25.20 -0.20 3.05
CA ALA A 21 26.16 0.51 3.93
C ALA A 21 26.83 -0.37 5.00
N HIS A 22 26.30 -1.57 5.28
CA HIS A 22 26.77 -2.43 6.37
C HIS A 22 27.39 -3.77 5.93
N GLU A 23 27.43 -4.09 4.64
CA GLU A 23 27.88 -5.40 4.13
C GLU A 23 29.11 -5.24 3.23
N GLY A 24 30.20 -5.96 3.51
CA GLY A 24 31.41 -5.96 2.67
C GLY A 24 31.23 -6.60 1.28
N TYR A 25 30.12 -7.31 1.08
CA TYR A 25 29.65 -7.90 -0.17
C TYR A 25 28.12 -8.08 -0.08
N ALA A 26 27.36 -7.77 -1.14
CA ALA A 26 25.94 -8.14 -1.17
C ALA A 26 25.80 -9.65 -1.38
N ASP A 27 25.13 -10.33 -0.46
CA ASP A 27 24.71 -11.70 -0.65
C ASP A 27 23.52 -11.79 -1.64
N LEU A 28 23.16 -13.03 -2.03
CA LEU A 28 22.05 -13.27 -2.96
C LEU A 28 20.71 -12.74 -2.44
N GLN A 29 20.52 -12.70 -1.11
CA GLN A 29 19.28 -12.21 -0.50
C GLN A 29 19.15 -10.69 -0.67
N THR A 30 20.24 -9.97 -0.44
CA THR A 30 20.34 -8.52 -0.62
C THR A 30 20.12 -8.12 -2.08
N LEU A 31 20.71 -8.86 -3.03
CA LEU A 31 20.47 -8.64 -4.46
C LEU A 31 19.02 -8.92 -4.88
N SER A 32 18.40 -9.96 -4.32
CA SER A 32 16.99 -10.27 -4.55
C SER A 32 16.09 -9.14 -4.04
N LEU A 33 16.33 -8.66 -2.81
CA LEU A 33 15.62 -7.55 -2.20
C LEU A 33 15.74 -6.27 -3.05
N MET A 34 16.95 -5.93 -3.52
CA MET A 34 17.17 -4.77 -4.41
C MET A 34 16.39 -4.90 -5.72
N ASN A 35 16.40 -6.08 -6.35
CA ASN A 35 15.63 -6.32 -7.58
C ASN A 35 14.13 -6.23 -7.34
N ASN A 36 13.63 -6.78 -6.23
CA ASN A 36 12.21 -6.71 -5.88
C ASN A 36 11.77 -5.26 -5.64
N TYR A 37 12.58 -4.48 -4.93
CA TYR A 37 12.30 -3.06 -4.71
C TYR A 37 12.33 -2.26 -6.02
N ALA A 38 13.32 -2.47 -6.88
CA ALA A 38 13.38 -1.83 -8.19
C ALA A 38 12.16 -2.18 -9.06
N ASN A 39 11.70 -3.44 -9.03
CA ASN A 39 10.49 -3.86 -9.72
C ASN A 39 9.24 -3.24 -9.10
N PHE A 40 9.19 -3.11 -7.77
CA PHE A 40 8.10 -2.44 -7.07
C PHE A 40 7.99 -0.95 -7.46
N LEU A 41 9.12 -0.23 -7.48
CA LEU A 41 9.20 1.17 -7.91
C LEU A 41 8.69 1.37 -9.35
N LYS A 42 8.93 0.41 -10.24
CA LYS A 42 8.47 0.44 -11.64
C LYS A 42 6.99 0.12 -11.84
N ARG A 43 6.27 -0.31 -10.81
CA ARG A 43 4.85 -0.68 -10.98
C ARG A 43 4.04 0.57 -11.29
N SER A 44 3.18 0.49 -12.31
CA SER A 44 2.21 1.53 -12.59
C SER A 44 1.26 1.71 -11.42
N LEU A 45 0.97 2.97 -11.08
CA LEU A 45 0.08 3.28 -9.98
C LEU A 45 -1.37 2.91 -10.31
N THR A 46 -2.05 2.31 -9.34
CA THR A 46 -3.50 2.05 -9.41
C THR A 46 -4.16 2.50 -8.12
N LEU A 47 -5.44 2.87 -8.19
CA LEU A 47 -6.20 3.33 -7.03
C LEU A 47 -6.21 2.29 -5.89
N GLY A 48 -6.28 1.01 -6.24
CA GLY A 48 -6.25 -0.13 -5.30
C GLY A 48 -4.95 -0.30 -4.51
N MET A 49 -3.88 0.43 -4.87
CA MET A 49 -2.67 0.48 -4.05
C MET A 49 -2.83 1.37 -2.80
N PHE A 50 -3.83 2.25 -2.78
CA PHE A 50 -3.98 3.26 -1.72
C PHE A 50 -5.25 3.08 -0.91
N VAL A 51 -6.34 2.65 -1.55
CA VAL A 51 -7.64 2.46 -0.90
C VAL A 51 -8.31 1.19 -1.40
N PRO A 52 -9.17 0.55 -0.58
CA PRO A 52 -9.88 -0.66 -0.99
C PRO A 52 -10.79 -0.42 -2.19
N VAL A 53 -10.66 -1.27 -3.22
CA VAL A 53 -11.49 -1.23 -4.43
C VAL A 53 -12.08 -2.60 -4.76
N ASP A 54 -13.21 -2.59 -5.47
CA ASP A 54 -13.83 -3.78 -6.03
C ASP A 54 -13.04 -4.28 -7.29
N PRO A 55 -13.42 -5.43 -7.88
CA PRO A 55 -12.77 -5.95 -9.08
C PRO A 55 -12.84 -5.01 -10.30
N ASP A 56 -13.82 -4.10 -10.35
CA ASP A 56 -14.01 -3.12 -11.42
C ASP A 56 -13.22 -1.82 -11.17
N GLY A 57 -12.54 -1.72 -10.02
CA GLY A 57 -11.74 -0.56 -9.61
C GLY A 57 -12.52 0.55 -8.91
N ASN A 58 -13.79 0.31 -8.53
CA ASN A 58 -14.56 1.27 -7.75
C ASN A 58 -14.16 1.21 -6.27
N VAL A 59 -14.09 2.38 -5.64
CA VAL A 59 -13.82 2.48 -4.20
C VAL A 59 -14.91 1.78 -3.41
N LEU A 60 -14.50 0.82 -2.57
CA LEU A 60 -15.37 0.22 -1.56
C LEU A 60 -15.56 1.18 -0.40
N LYS A 61 -16.80 1.30 0.06
CA LYS A 61 -17.11 2.09 1.26
C LYS A 61 -16.70 1.30 2.50
N GLU A 62 -15.96 1.94 3.40
CA GLU A 62 -15.63 1.33 4.68
C GLU A 62 -16.91 0.95 5.46
N PRO A 63 -17.06 -0.33 5.87
CA PRO A 63 -18.17 -0.76 6.69
C PRO A 63 -18.21 -0.01 8.03
N LYS A 64 -19.41 0.17 8.59
CA LYS A 64 -19.54 0.85 9.89
C LYS A 64 -18.82 0.07 10.98
N ASN A 65 -18.08 0.75 11.86
CA ASN A 65 -17.31 0.11 12.94
C ASN A 65 -16.30 -0.94 12.44
N TYR A 66 -15.83 -0.83 11.19
CA TYR A 66 -14.87 -1.77 10.60
C TYR A 66 -13.59 -1.90 11.45
N ALA A 67 -13.00 -0.78 11.87
CA ALA A 67 -11.82 -0.80 12.75
C ALA A 67 -12.05 -1.60 14.05
N SER A 68 -13.21 -1.42 14.70
CA SER A 68 -13.57 -2.17 15.91
C SER A 68 -13.76 -3.65 15.61
N TRP A 69 -14.45 -3.99 14.52
CA TRP A 69 -14.67 -5.37 14.10
C TRP A 69 -13.35 -6.09 13.77
N LYS A 70 -12.45 -5.42 13.03
CA LYS A 70 -11.13 -5.94 12.62
C LYS A 70 -10.22 -6.21 13.82
N SER A 71 -10.33 -5.41 14.88
CA SER A 71 -9.51 -5.57 16.10
C SER A 71 -9.86 -6.79 16.95
N LEU A 72 -10.94 -7.51 16.64
CA LEU A 72 -11.33 -8.72 17.35
C LEU A 72 -10.48 -9.91 16.87
N GLU A 73 -9.86 -10.66 17.78
CA GLU A 73 -8.89 -11.74 17.48
C GLU A 73 -9.39 -12.78 16.45
N HIS A 74 -10.69 -13.06 16.39
CA HIS A 74 -11.29 -14.02 15.46
C HIS A 74 -11.46 -13.51 14.03
N ASN A 75 -11.25 -12.21 13.78
CA ASN A 75 -11.37 -11.56 12.47
C ASN A 75 -10.01 -11.16 11.89
N ASP A 76 -8.94 -11.31 12.67
CA ASP A 76 -7.57 -11.00 12.27
C ASP A 76 -6.89 -12.16 11.54
N SER A 77 -7.50 -13.36 11.52
CA SER A 77 -6.90 -14.51 10.83
C SER A 77 -6.83 -14.30 9.31
N ASP A 78 -5.66 -14.61 8.74
CA ASP A 78 -5.41 -14.77 7.29
C ASP A 78 -6.24 -15.91 6.66
N ASP A 79 -6.93 -16.70 7.49
CA ASP A 79 -7.73 -17.84 7.06
C ASP A 79 -9.10 -17.35 6.58
N GLU A 80 -9.49 -17.77 5.38
CA GLU A 80 -10.76 -17.45 4.70
C GLU A 80 -12.01 -18.02 5.41
N ARG A 81 -11.88 -18.37 6.68
CA ARG A 81 -12.84 -19.10 7.48
C ARG A 81 -13.45 -18.21 8.54
N THR A 82 -14.41 -17.42 8.10
CA THR A 82 -15.57 -17.17 8.93
C THR A 82 -16.76 -17.39 8.02
N ASP A 83 -17.66 -18.29 8.42
CA ASP A 83 -19.02 -18.35 7.90
C ASP A 83 -19.68 -16.97 8.19
N MET A 84 -19.38 -15.98 7.36
CA MET A 84 -19.81 -14.59 7.50
C MET A 84 -21.18 -14.40 6.84
N ALA A 85 -22.12 -15.30 7.09
CA ALA A 85 -23.51 -15.07 6.66
C ALA A 85 -24.03 -13.80 7.37
N GLY A 86 -24.03 -12.67 6.66
CA GLY A 86 -24.40 -11.34 7.17
C GLY A 86 -23.27 -10.32 7.35
N PHE A 87 -22.00 -10.67 7.09
CA PHE A 87 -20.84 -9.74 7.15
C PHE A 87 -19.97 -9.75 5.88
N GLU A 88 -20.53 -10.16 4.74
CA GLU A 88 -19.83 -10.24 3.45
C GLU A 88 -19.10 -8.92 3.09
N GLU A 89 -19.73 -7.76 3.34
CA GLU A 89 -19.12 -6.45 3.11
C GLU A 89 -17.81 -6.23 3.90
N TYR A 90 -17.69 -6.77 5.12
CA TYR A 90 -16.48 -6.66 5.94
C TYR A 90 -15.37 -7.55 5.38
N GLY A 91 -15.70 -8.77 4.96
CA GLY A 91 -14.76 -9.68 4.33
C GLY A 91 -14.25 -9.16 2.99
N GLU A 92 -15.13 -8.63 2.14
CA GLU A 92 -14.76 -8.02 0.86
C GLU A 92 -13.86 -6.80 1.06
N TYR A 93 -14.23 -5.90 1.97
CA TYR A 93 -13.43 -4.73 2.29
C TYR A 93 -12.05 -5.12 2.84
N GLN A 94 -11.98 -6.09 3.77
CA GLN A 94 -10.71 -6.57 4.32
C GLN A 94 -9.83 -7.21 3.25
N LYS A 95 -10.39 -8.02 2.34
CA LYS A 95 -9.64 -8.62 1.22
C LYS A 95 -9.10 -7.55 0.27
N ALA A 96 -9.86 -6.50 0.01
CA ALA A 96 -9.42 -5.38 -0.82
C ALA A 96 -8.37 -4.52 -0.10
N GLU A 97 -8.53 -4.26 1.19
CA GLU A 97 -7.58 -3.52 2.03
C GLU A 97 -6.21 -4.21 2.09
N ARG A 98 -6.18 -5.55 2.19
CA ARG A 98 -4.92 -6.32 2.13
C ARG A 98 -4.16 -6.13 0.82
N LYS A 99 -4.79 -5.68 -0.27
CA LYS A 99 -4.12 -5.37 -1.54
C LYS A 99 -3.51 -3.97 -1.57
N CYS A 100 -3.82 -3.12 -0.60
CA CYS A 100 -3.22 -1.79 -0.50
C CYS A 100 -1.72 -1.91 -0.20
N MET A 101 -0.94 -1.05 -0.85
CA MET A 101 0.51 -1.00 -0.77
C MET A 101 1.00 0.21 0.03
N PHE A 102 0.16 1.23 0.19
CA PHE A 102 0.49 2.46 0.90
C PHE A 102 -0.42 2.69 2.10
N GLU A 103 0.17 3.14 3.21
CA GLU A 103 -0.54 3.38 4.45
C GLU A 103 -1.12 4.80 4.54
N GLY A 104 -2.22 4.93 5.29
CA GLY A 104 -2.76 6.21 5.72
C GLY A 104 -3.53 7.00 4.65
N PHE A 105 -3.77 6.44 3.47
CA PHE A 105 -4.60 7.10 2.46
C PHE A 105 -6.08 6.92 2.73
N ARG A 106 -6.85 7.99 2.51
CA ARG A 106 -8.32 7.98 2.58
C ARG A 106 -8.92 8.74 1.41
N VAL A 107 -10.16 8.41 1.07
CA VAL A 107 -10.91 9.14 0.05
C VAL A 107 -11.39 10.48 0.61
N ASP A 108 -10.99 11.57 -0.06
CA ASP A 108 -11.42 12.93 0.25
C ASP A 108 -12.60 13.35 -0.63
N TYR A 109 -12.58 12.94 -1.90
CA TYR A 109 -13.66 13.21 -2.85
C TYR A 109 -13.86 12.03 -3.79
N ASN A 110 -15.11 11.54 -3.86
CA ASN A 110 -15.52 10.48 -4.77
C ASN A 110 -16.60 11.02 -5.72
N GLY A 111 -16.16 11.64 -6.81
CA GLY A 111 -17.04 12.23 -7.82
C GLY A 111 -17.42 11.27 -8.93
N TYR A 112 -18.17 11.77 -9.91
CA TYR A 112 -18.55 11.00 -11.11
C TYR A 112 -17.35 10.64 -11.98
N SER A 113 -16.41 11.56 -12.20
CA SER A 113 -15.29 11.37 -13.14
C SER A 113 -13.94 11.22 -12.46
N LYS A 114 -13.83 11.51 -11.16
CA LYS A 114 -12.55 11.54 -10.44
C LYS A 114 -12.70 11.03 -9.01
N VAL A 115 -11.68 10.33 -8.54
CA VAL A 115 -11.46 9.99 -7.13
C VAL A 115 -10.24 10.74 -6.65
N ARG A 116 -10.38 11.52 -5.57
CA ARG A 116 -9.27 12.15 -4.87
C ARG A 116 -9.02 11.42 -3.56
N ILE A 117 -7.77 11.06 -3.34
CA ILE A 117 -7.28 10.51 -2.09
C ILE A 117 -6.27 11.46 -1.45
N VAL A 118 -6.22 11.45 -0.13
CA VAL A 118 -5.30 12.25 0.68
C VAL A 118 -4.65 11.39 1.74
N ALA A 119 -3.39 11.65 2.05
CA ALA A 119 -2.74 11.03 3.19
C ALA A 119 -3.25 11.65 4.51
N SER A 120 -3.60 10.82 5.48
CA SER A 120 -4.13 11.23 6.78
C SER A 120 -3.11 11.97 7.65
N TYR A 121 -1.83 11.63 7.50
CA TYR A 121 -0.70 12.24 8.22
C TYR A 121 -0.19 13.54 7.55
N ASN A 122 -0.47 13.76 6.27
CA ASN A 122 -0.11 14.99 5.56
C ASN A 122 -1.07 15.23 4.40
N THR A 123 -2.07 16.09 4.61
CA THR A 123 -3.11 16.40 3.60
C THR A 123 -2.58 17.14 2.37
N SER A 124 -1.32 17.61 2.39
CA SER A 124 -0.67 18.17 1.20
C SER A 124 -0.30 17.09 0.18
N ILE A 125 -0.22 15.83 0.62
CA ILE A 125 -0.04 14.67 -0.25
C ILE A 125 -1.44 14.25 -0.73
N GLU A 126 -1.82 14.77 -1.90
CA GLU A 126 -3.06 14.41 -2.58
C GLU A 126 -2.79 13.78 -3.96
N LEU A 127 -3.58 12.76 -4.29
CA LEU A 127 -3.54 12.11 -5.59
C LEU A 127 -4.96 12.07 -6.17
N SER A 128 -5.07 12.27 -7.48
CA SER A 128 -6.35 12.23 -8.18
C SER A 128 -6.32 11.20 -9.30
N PHE A 129 -7.27 10.28 -9.29
CA PHE A 129 -7.46 9.24 -10.29
C PHE A 129 -8.68 9.56 -11.14
N ASN A 130 -8.55 9.44 -12.45
CA ASN A 130 -9.70 9.52 -13.35
C ASN A 130 -10.40 8.15 -13.36
N LYS A 131 -11.73 8.14 -13.23
CA LYS A 131 -12.51 6.88 -13.17
C LYS A 131 -12.63 6.18 -14.52
N ASN A 132 -12.42 6.90 -15.62
CA ASN A 132 -12.58 6.34 -16.96
C ASN A 132 -11.35 5.53 -17.41
N ASP A 133 -10.15 5.99 -17.05
CA ASP A 133 -8.88 5.35 -17.41
C ASP A 133 -8.18 4.69 -16.20
N LEU A 134 -8.62 5.00 -14.97
CA LEU A 134 -8.04 4.55 -13.70
C LEU A 134 -6.58 4.97 -13.50
N ILE A 135 -6.13 5.98 -14.24
CA ILE A 135 -4.75 6.49 -14.21
C ILE A 135 -4.66 7.68 -13.25
N PRO A 136 -3.62 7.76 -12.39
CA PRO A 136 -3.36 8.94 -11.59
C PRO A 136 -2.90 10.12 -12.45
N ALA A 137 -3.39 11.31 -12.13
CA ALA A 137 -2.93 12.53 -12.77
C ALA A 137 -1.54 12.91 -12.24
N GLY A 138 -0.55 12.99 -13.14
CA GLY A 138 0.77 13.56 -12.84
C GLY A 138 1.81 12.57 -12.29
N PHE A 139 1.45 11.31 -12.07
CA PHE A 139 2.32 10.27 -11.53
C PHE A 139 2.08 8.97 -12.30
N ASN A 140 3.14 8.30 -12.76
CA ASN A 140 3.03 7.13 -13.63
C ASN A 140 3.23 5.82 -12.88
N ASP A 141 4.20 5.81 -11.97
CA ASP A 141 4.70 4.63 -11.27
C ASP A 141 4.97 4.95 -9.80
N VAL A 142 5.25 3.90 -9.02
CA VAL A 142 5.56 4.03 -7.60
C VAL A 142 6.78 4.93 -7.37
N GLU A 143 7.80 4.88 -8.25
CA GLU A 143 8.99 5.72 -8.14
C GLU A 143 8.66 7.22 -8.15
N SER A 144 7.69 7.63 -8.98
CA SER A 144 7.28 9.04 -9.06
C SER A 144 6.70 9.60 -7.74
N LEU A 145 6.28 8.73 -6.81
CA LEU A 145 5.80 9.12 -5.49
C LEU A 145 6.94 9.41 -4.49
N THR A 146 8.19 9.07 -4.81
CA THR A 146 9.34 9.35 -3.93
C THR A 146 9.65 10.83 -3.78
N VAL A 147 8.98 11.70 -4.55
CA VAL A 147 8.98 13.16 -4.35
C VAL A 147 8.32 13.56 -3.03
N PHE A 148 7.51 12.68 -2.44
CA PHE A 148 6.91 12.87 -1.14
C PHE A 148 7.76 12.19 -0.06
N ASP A 149 8.28 12.96 0.90
CA ASP A 149 9.19 12.46 1.96
C ASP A 149 8.52 11.52 3.00
N ASP A 150 7.19 11.46 2.98
CA ASP A 150 6.37 10.83 4.02
C ASP A 150 5.37 9.82 3.46
N ILE A 151 5.66 9.10 2.37
CA ILE A 151 4.81 7.97 1.97
C ILE A 151 5.28 6.69 2.67
N PHE A 152 4.34 5.98 3.28
CA PHE A 152 4.59 4.76 4.03
C PHE A 152 4.02 3.53 3.32
N LEU A 153 4.71 2.40 3.42
CA LEU A 153 4.38 1.11 2.82
C LEU A 153 3.63 0.23 3.83
N THR A 154 2.61 -0.50 3.36
CA THR A 154 1.91 -1.49 4.19
C THR A 154 2.79 -2.71 4.44
N SER A 155 2.53 -3.47 5.50
CA SER A 155 3.16 -4.80 5.70
C SER A 155 3.04 -5.72 4.48
N ASN A 156 1.94 -5.64 3.72
CA ASN A 156 1.81 -6.41 2.49
C ASN A 156 2.81 -5.97 1.41
N ALA A 157 3.01 -4.65 1.23
CA ALA A 157 4.04 -4.14 0.33
C ALA A 157 5.45 -4.57 0.78
N LEU A 158 5.74 -4.53 2.08
CA LEU A 158 7.01 -4.98 2.66
C LEU A 158 7.27 -6.47 2.40
N LYS A 159 6.27 -7.33 2.63
CA LYS A 159 6.34 -8.76 2.30
C LYS A 159 6.61 -8.98 0.82
N LEU A 160 5.95 -8.21 -0.06
CA LEU A 160 6.12 -8.30 -1.52
C LEU A 160 7.54 -7.94 -1.97
N ILE A 161 8.20 -6.98 -1.32
CA ILE A 161 9.60 -6.64 -1.62
C ILE A 161 10.61 -7.58 -0.95
N GLY A 162 10.17 -8.41 0.01
CA GLY A 162 11.00 -9.39 0.71
C GLY A 162 11.50 -8.94 2.08
N ILE A 163 10.92 -7.89 2.64
CA ILE A 163 11.13 -7.48 4.03
C ILE A 163 10.12 -8.22 4.90
N LYS A 164 10.61 -8.93 5.92
CA LYS A 164 9.76 -9.61 6.90
C LYS A 164 9.42 -8.65 8.03
N ASP A 165 8.15 -8.57 8.40
CA ASP A 165 7.74 -7.93 9.65
C ASP A 165 8.46 -8.63 10.82
N LYS A 166 8.98 -7.86 11.77
CA LYS A 166 9.42 -8.44 13.04
C LYS A 166 8.16 -8.83 13.81
N GLU A 167 7.96 -10.12 14.04
CA GLU A 167 7.07 -10.62 15.11
C GLU A 167 7.53 -10.07 16.48
#